data_AF-A0AAV0JGP3-F1
#
_entry.id   AF-A0AAV0JGP3-F1
#
_cell.length_a   1.000
_cell.length_b   1.000
_cell.length_c   1.000
_cell.angle_alpha   90.00
_cell.angle_beta   90.00
_cell.angle_gamma   90.00
#
_symmetry.space_group_name_H-M   'P 1'
#
loop_
_entity.id
_entity.type
_entity.pdbx_description
1 polymer ?
#
loop_
_entity_poly.entity_id
_entity_poly.type
_entity_poly.pdbx_seq_one_letter_code
_entity_poly.pdbx_strand_id
1 'polypeptide(L)'
;LSLAWGIAQLGWIAGPATLLLFSSITYYTSRLLSDCYRHHSTGKRNYTYMEAACGIVQCVMLCGATIGYAITASISMVAIRKSDCLHKRGHAASCKFSTNLYLVGMGVAEVVVSQIPNFHKLAWLSVLAAIMSFLYASIGLGLAVARVASGTWGKGETSSSLTGVEANGMDKIWRMCTAIGDMAFACSYSAILIEIQSTPAENKVMKKASGVAVSVSTVFYLLCGCFGYAAFGNRAPGNMLSASGFYEPFWLIDLANVCIVIHLVGAFQVNLAYFTRCLNRQVALQEKVIVI
;
A
#
# COMPACT_ATOMS: atom_id res chain seq x y z
N LEU A 1 0.29 -4.72 -4.40
CA LEU A 1 1.23 -5.76 -4.88
C LEU A 1 0.94 -7.15 -4.32
N SER A 2 0.56 -7.24 -3.04
CA SER A 2 0.11 -8.48 -2.37
C SER A 2 -1.37 -8.82 -2.56
N LEU A 3 -2.16 -7.98 -3.22
CA LEU A 3 -3.61 -8.19 -3.37
C LEU A 3 -3.97 -9.51 -4.04
N ALA A 4 -3.20 -9.95 -5.04
CA ALA A 4 -3.38 -11.26 -5.66
C ALA A 4 -3.19 -12.40 -4.66
N TRP A 5 -2.17 -12.30 -3.79
CA TRP A 5 -1.95 -13.26 -2.70
C TRP A 5 -3.07 -13.20 -1.66
N GLY A 6 -3.56 -12.01 -1.32
CA GLY A 6 -4.68 -11.84 -0.40
C GLY A 6 -5.97 -12.49 -0.92
N ILE A 7 -6.30 -12.27 -2.20
CA ILE A 7 -7.42 -12.97 -2.85
C ILE A 7 -7.14 -14.48 -2.90
N ALA A 8 -5.90 -14.93 -3.10
CA ALA A 8 -5.60 -16.35 -3.01
C ALA A 8 -5.89 -16.96 -1.63
N GLN A 9 -5.64 -16.23 -0.53
CA GLN A 9 -5.95 -16.76 0.81
C GLN A 9 -7.45 -16.83 1.08
N LEU A 10 -8.23 -15.88 0.55
CA LEU A 10 -9.68 -15.74 0.81
C LEU A 10 -10.57 -16.44 -0.24
N GLY A 11 -10.09 -16.59 -1.47
CA GLY A 11 -10.83 -17.12 -2.62
C GLY A 11 -11.55 -16.07 -3.46
N TRP A 12 -12.12 -16.52 -4.57
CA TRP A 12 -12.79 -15.68 -5.58
C TRP A 12 -13.99 -14.87 -5.08
N ILE A 13 -14.66 -15.31 -4.02
CA ILE A 13 -15.81 -14.59 -3.46
C ILE A 13 -15.34 -13.62 -2.37
N ALA A 14 -14.74 -14.16 -1.30
CA ALA A 14 -14.39 -13.36 -0.14
C ALA A 14 -13.31 -12.32 -0.44
N GLY A 15 -12.34 -12.61 -1.31
CA GLY A 15 -11.27 -11.66 -1.66
C GLY A 15 -11.79 -10.35 -2.26
N PRO A 16 -12.49 -10.38 -3.42
CA PRO A 16 -13.08 -9.18 -4.01
C PRO A 16 -14.13 -8.51 -3.10
N ALA A 17 -14.94 -9.29 -2.36
CA ALA A 17 -15.91 -8.74 -1.41
C ALA A 17 -15.22 -7.95 -0.29
N THR A 18 -14.10 -8.44 0.25
CA THR A 18 -13.30 -7.74 1.27
C THR A 18 -12.72 -6.43 0.73
N LEU A 19 -12.25 -6.40 -0.52
CA LEU A 19 -11.78 -5.16 -1.17
C LEU A 19 -12.90 -4.12 -1.32
N LEU A 20 -14.07 -4.55 -1.78
CA LEU A 20 -15.25 -3.67 -1.90
C LEU A 20 -15.72 -3.16 -0.54
N LEU A 21 -15.71 -4.03 0.48
CA LEU A 21 -16.08 -3.68 1.84
C LEU A 21 -15.13 -2.61 2.41
N PHE A 22 -13.81 -2.83 2.37
CA PHE A 22 -12.87 -1.86 2.89
C PHE A 22 -12.85 -0.56 2.08
N SER A 23 -13.05 -0.63 0.77
CA SER A 23 -13.18 0.59 -0.05
C SER A 23 -14.43 1.38 0.33
N SER A 24 -15.55 0.71 0.63
CA SER A 24 -16.78 1.33 1.11
C SER A 24 -16.61 1.96 2.50
N ILE A 25 -15.94 1.25 3.42
CA ILE A 25 -15.59 1.77 4.75
C ILE A 25 -14.71 3.02 4.59
N THR A 26 -13.65 2.96 3.80
CA THR A 26 -12.77 4.10 3.55
C THR A 26 -13.54 5.28 2.96
N TYR A 27 -14.42 5.04 1.99
CA TYR A 27 -15.24 6.09 1.41
C TYR A 27 -16.13 6.75 2.47
N TYR A 28 -16.83 5.95 3.26
CA TYR A 28 -17.71 6.43 4.33
C TYR A 28 -16.91 7.23 5.38
N THR A 29 -15.80 6.69 5.88
CA THR A 29 -14.94 7.35 6.86
C THR A 29 -14.36 8.65 6.29
N SER A 30 -13.94 8.68 5.02
CA SER A 30 -13.42 9.91 4.39
C SER A 30 -14.46 11.02 4.31
N ARG A 31 -15.74 10.66 4.08
CA ARG A 31 -16.86 11.61 4.07
C ARG A 31 -17.16 12.16 5.46
N LEU A 32 -17.23 11.29 6.47
CA LEU A 32 -17.41 11.71 7.86
C LEU A 32 -16.30 12.67 8.29
N LEU A 33 -15.06 12.30 7.99
CA LEU A 33 -13.90 13.07 8.39
C LEU A 33 -13.84 14.43 7.66
N SER A 34 -14.27 14.49 6.40
CA SER A 34 -14.43 15.74 5.66
C SER A 34 -15.48 16.67 6.29
N ASP A 35 -16.48 16.13 6.99
CA ASP A 35 -17.48 16.91 7.73
C ASP A 35 -16.98 17.33 9.12
N CYS A 36 -16.22 16.45 9.79
CA CYS A 36 -15.54 16.75 11.06
C CYS A 36 -14.39 17.75 10.94
N TYR A 37 -14.11 18.25 9.74
CA TYR A 37 -13.06 19.23 9.49
C TYR A 37 -13.29 20.57 10.22
N ARG A 38 -14.54 20.92 10.52
CA ARG A 38 -14.85 22.06 11.41
C ARG A 38 -15.60 21.58 12.64
N HIS A 39 -15.25 22.14 13.79
CA HIS A 39 -15.95 21.88 15.03
C HIS A 39 -17.41 22.37 14.93
N HIS A 40 -18.36 21.50 15.26
CA HIS A 40 -19.79 21.75 15.03
C HIS A 40 -20.30 23.02 15.76
N SER A 41 -19.81 23.28 16.97
CA SER A 41 -20.29 24.42 17.78
C SER A 41 -19.52 25.73 17.56
N THR A 42 -18.24 25.69 17.18
CA THR A 42 -17.40 26.89 17.09
C THR A 42 -17.05 27.28 15.66
N GLY A 43 -17.31 26.40 14.69
CA GLY A 43 -16.89 26.57 13.30
C GLY A 43 -15.38 26.58 13.10
N LYS A 44 -14.58 26.39 14.16
CA LYS A 44 -13.13 26.39 14.12
C LYS A 44 -12.64 25.16 13.33
N ARG A 45 -11.69 25.39 12.44
CA ARG A 45 -11.04 24.34 11.65
C ARG A 45 -10.21 23.42 12.55
N ASN A 46 -10.38 22.11 12.35
CA ASN A 46 -9.46 21.09 12.80
C ASN A 46 -8.34 20.96 11.75
N TYR A 47 -7.11 21.23 12.15
CA TYR A 47 -5.92 21.20 11.29
C TYR A 47 -5.24 19.84 11.29
N THR A 48 -5.55 18.98 12.27
CA THR A 48 -4.96 17.63 12.38
C THR A 48 -6.04 16.60 12.67
N TYR A 49 -5.85 15.37 12.20
CA TYR A 49 -6.75 14.26 12.49
C TYR A 49 -6.93 14.03 13.99
N MET A 50 -5.89 14.23 14.80
CA MET A 50 -5.97 14.16 16.26
C MET A 50 -6.99 15.10 16.92
N GLU A 51 -7.32 16.22 16.27
CA GLU A 51 -8.34 17.15 16.79
C GLU A 51 -9.77 16.69 16.46
N ALA A 52 -9.92 15.89 15.42
CA ALA A 52 -11.21 15.38 14.96
C ALA A 52 -11.48 13.93 15.42
N ALA A 53 -10.45 13.17 15.75
CA ALA A 53 -10.51 11.73 16.01
C ALA A 53 -9.35 11.25 16.91
N CYS A 54 -9.24 9.93 17.11
CA CYS A 54 -8.26 9.34 18.01
C CYS A 54 -6.82 9.43 17.46
N GLY A 55 -5.99 10.28 18.07
CA GLY A 55 -4.60 10.46 17.66
C GLY A 55 -3.69 9.26 17.93
N ILE A 56 -3.96 8.44 18.93
CA ILE A 56 -3.15 7.23 19.21
C ILE A 56 -3.28 6.24 18.06
N VAL A 57 -4.52 5.99 17.61
CA VAL A 57 -4.80 5.09 16.48
C VAL A 57 -4.12 5.60 15.21
N GLN A 58 -4.18 6.92 14.96
CA GLN A 58 -3.49 7.53 13.82
C GLN A 58 -1.97 7.33 13.90
N CYS A 59 -1.35 7.62 15.03
CA CYS A 59 0.10 7.45 15.24
C CYS A 59 0.53 5.99 15.00
N VAL A 60 -0.23 5.01 15.51
CA VAL A 60 0.04 3.58 15.29
C VAL A 60 -0.07 3.22 13.81
N MET A 61 -1.10 3.71 13.10
CA MET A 61 -1.26 3.46 11.66
C MET A 61 -0.12 4.07 10.83
N LEU A 62 0.30 5.30 11.14
CA LEU A 62 1.39 5.98 10.44
C LEU A 62 2.74 5.30 10.69
N CYS A 63 3.00 4.85 11.93
CA CYS A 63 4.18 4.05 12.26
C CYS A 63 4.18 2.72 11.48
N GLY A 64 3.06 1.99 11.49
CA GLY A 64 2.91 0.75 10.73
C GLY A 64 3.12 0.95 9.23
N ALA A 65 2.57 2.02 8.65
CA ALA A 65 2.77 2.36 7.24
C ALA A 65 4.25 2.59 6.91
N THR A 66 4.94 3.34 7.78
CA THR A 66 6.37 3.64 7.64
C THR A 66 7.22 2.37 7.61
N ILE A 67 6.98 1.44 8.56
CA ILE A 67 7.64 0.13 8.59
C ILE A 67 7.32 -0.68 7.32
N GLY A 68 6.06 -0.68 6.89
CA GLY A 68 5.62 -1.37 5.69
C GLY A 68 6.30 -0.85 4.41
N TYR A 69 6.54 0.46 4.31
CA TYR A 69 7.26 1.07 3.20
C TYR A 69 8.72 0.61 3.15
N ALA A 70 9.43 0.64 4.26
CA ALA A 70 10.82 0.18 4.34
C ALA A 70 10.96 -1.30 3.94
N ILE A 71 10.08 -2.17 4.47
CA ILE A 71 10.06 -3.60 4.14
C ILE A 71 9.76 -3.81 2.66
N THR A 72 8.73 -3.16 2.13
CA THR A 72 8.29 -3.36 0.74
C THR A 72 9.35 -2.86 -0.25
N ALA A 73 9.94 -1.68 -0.01
CA ALA A 73 11.03 -1.15 -0.83
C ALA A 73 12.24 -2.10 -0.84
N SER A 74 12.57 -2.67 0.32
CA SER A 74 13.66 -3.65 0.45
C SER A 74 13.39 -4.94 -0.31
N ILE A 75 12.17 -5.47 -0.22
CA ILE A 75 11.75 -6.65 -1.00
C ILE A 75 11.80 -6.35 -2.50
N SER A 76 11.42 -5.15 -2.93
CA SER A 76 11.49 -4.73 -4.33
C SER A 76 12.94 -4.63 -4.84
N MET A 77 13.88 -4.11 -4.05
CA MET A 77 15.30 -4.11 -4.41
C MET A 77 15.88 -5.53 -4.51
N VAL A 78 15.47 -6.42 -3.62
CA VAL A 78 15.83 -7.85 -3.70
C VAL A 78 15.22 -8.50 -4.96
N ALA A 79 14.00 -8.11 -5.35
CA ALA A 79 13.36 -8.61 -6.55
C ALA A 79 14.14 -8.26 -7.83
N ILE A 80 14.67 -7.03 -7.92
CA ILE A 80 15.56 -6.60 -9.02
C ILE A 80 16.80 -7.51 -9.10
N ARG A 81 17.49 -7.69 -7.98
CA ARG A 81 18.70 -8.54 -7.92
C ARG A 81 18.41 -9.99 -8.30
N LYS A 82 17.25 -10.48 -7.90
CA LYS A 82 16.80 -11.83 -8.22
C LYS A 82 16.49 -11.98 -9.71
N SER A 83 15.79 -11.00 -10.28
CA SER A 83 15.49 -10.91 -11.72
C SER A 83 16.78 -10.91 -12.55
N ASP A 84 17.71 -9.99 -12.25
CA ASP A 84 19.03 -9.89 -12.88
C ASP A 84 19.84 -11.19 -12.80
N CYS A 85 19.85 -11.82 -11.62
CA CYS A 85 20.62 -13.04 -11.39
C CYS A 85 20.08 -14.20 -12.21
N LEU A 86 18.76 -14.37 -12.25
CA LEU A 86 18.12 -15.44 -13.01
C LEU A 86 18.26 -15.22 -14.51
N HIS A 87 18.16 -13.97 -14.98
CA HIS A 87 18.40 -13.65 -16.38
C HIS A 87 19.84 -13.99 -16.81
N LYS A 88 20.84 -13.65 -15.98
CA LYS A 88 22.27 -13.90 -16.30
C LYS A 88 22.70 -15.35 -16.12
N ARG A 89 22.15 -16.07 -15.14
CA ARG A 89 22.62 -17.41 -14.74
C ARG A 89 21.65 -18.53 -15.12
N GLY A 90 20.51 -18.19 -15.71
CA GLY A 90 19.46 -19.12 -16.10
C GLY A 90 18.48 -19.46 -14.96
N HIS A 91 17.31 -19.97 -15.34
CA HIS A 91 16.18 -20.25 -14.45
C HIS A 91 16.46 -21.24 -13.32
N ALA A 92 17.42 -22.16 -13.52
CA ALA A 92 17.79 -23.18 -12.53
C ALA A 92 18.79 -22.67 -11.48
N ALA A 93 19.27 -21.43 -11.60
CA ALA A 93 20.27 -20.89 -10.69
C ALA A 93 19.70 -20.62 -9.28
N SER A 94 20.49 -20.97 -8.25
CA SER A 94 20.17 -20.61 -6.86
C SER A 94 20.47 -19.14 -6.59
N CYS A 95 19.52 -18.26 -6.92
CA CYS A 95 19.60 -16.83 -6.68
C CYS A 95 18.89 -16.46 -5.36
N LYS A 96 19.62 -16.54 -4.25
CA LYS A 96 19.14 -16.14 -2.91
C LYS A 96 19.86 -14.88 -2.45
N PHE A 97 19.09 -13.87 -2.04
CA PHE A 97 19.59 -12.60 -1.51
C PHE A 97 18.91 -12.31 -0.18
N SER A 98 19.66 -11.75 0.78
CA SER A 98 19.12 -11.35 2.08
C SER A 98 18.47 -9.97 1.98
N THR A 99 17.26 -9.83 2.51
CA THR A 99 16.55 -8.54 2.58
C THR A 99 17.15 -7.62 3.64
N ASN A 100 17.86 -8.15 4.65
CA ASN A 100 18.32 -7.37 5.81
C ASN A 100 19.24 -6.21 5.41
N LEU A 101 20.16 -6.42 4.47
CA LEU A 101 21.07 -5.36 4.00
C LEU A 101 20.31 -4.23 3.31
N TYR A 102 19.30 -4.58 2.51
CA TYR A 102 18.43 -3.61 1.84
C TYR A 102 17.56 -2.85 2.82
N LEU A 103 17.08 -3.50 3.89
CA LEU A 103 16.31 -2.88 4.96
C LEU A 103 17.14 -1.85 5.73
N VAL A 104 18.39 -2.19 6.08
CA VAL A 104 19.31 -1.23 6.71
C VAL A 104 19.60 -0.07 5.76
N GLY A 105 19.85 -0.35 4.47
CA GLY A 105 20.07 0.68 3.46
C GLY A 105 18.86 1.62 3.30
N MET A 106 17.64 1.08 3.28
CA MET A 106 16.41 1.87 3.27
C MET A 106 16.30 2.76 4.50
N GLY A 107 16.56 2.23 5.70
CA GLY A 107 16.54 3.02 6.92
C GLY A 107 17.54 4.18 6.90
N VAL A 108 18.76 3.96 6.40
CA VAL A 108 19.76 5.03 6.21
C VAL A 108 19.26 6.08 5.22
N ALA A 109 18.71 5.65 4.08
CA ALA A 109 18.14 6.56 3.10
C ALA A 109 17.01 7.40 3.71
N GLU A 110 16.08 6.76 4.42
CA GLU A 110 14.98 7.38 5.14
C GLU A 110 15.45 8.43 6.15
N VAL A 111 16.51 8.14 6.92
CA VAL A 111 17.15 9.11 7.83
C VAL A 111 17.70 10.31 7.05
N VAL A 112 18.39 10.08 5.93
CA VAL A 112 18.92 11.18 5.10
C VAL A 112 17.80 12.03 4.53
N VAL A 113 16.78 11.42 3.93
CA VAL A 113 15.68 12.18 3.32
C VAL A 113 14.85 12.89 4.39
N SER A 114 14.75 12.38 5.62
CA SER A 114 14.09 13.07 6.75
C SER A 114 14.73 14.41 7.13
N GLN A 115 15.98 14.66 6.73
CA GLN A 115 16.66 15.94 6.98
C GLN A 115 16.18 17.07 6.05
N ILE A 116 15.31 16.79 5.06
CA ILE A 116 14.82 17.79 4.12
C ILE A 116 13.66 18.58 4.75
N PRO A 117 13.84 19.86 5.10
CA PRO A 117 12.97 20.53 6.06
C PRO A 117 11.68 21.13 5.48
N ASN A 118 11.46 21.11 4.15
CA ASN A 118 10.49 22.03 3.53
C ASN A 118 9.44 21.36 2.63
N PHE A 119 8.20 21.24 3.13
CA PHE A 119 7.05 20.60 2.48
C PHE A 119 6.65 21.21 1.13
N HIS A 120 6.76 22.54 0.96
CA HIS A 120 6.44 23.18 -0.32
C HIS A 120 7.40 22.78 -1.44
N LYS A 121 8.62 22.37 -1.09
CA LYS A 121 9.58 21.80 -2.04
C LYS A 121 9.31 20.31 -2.34
N LEU A 122 8.28 19.68 -1.76
CA LEU A 122 7.99 18.25 -1.91
C LEU A 122 6.72 17.96 -2.73
N ALA A 123 5.98 18.97 -3.18
CA ALA A 123 4.77 18.74 -3.99
C ALA A 123 5.07 17.94 -5.28
N TRP A 124 6.23 18.18 -5.89
CA TRP A 124 6.69 17.40 -7.04
C TRP A 124 7.02 15.94 -6.69
N LEU A 125 7.46 15.66 -5.45
CA LEU A 125 7.68 14.27 -4.99
C LEU A 125 6.37 13.52 -4.87
N SER A 126 5.29 14.16 -4.41
CA SER A 126 3.97 13.54 -4.38
C SER A 126 3.45 13.23 -5.79
N VAL A 127 3.69 14.12 -6.75
CA VAL A 127 3.34 13.88 -8.16
C VAL A 127 4.18 12.74 -8.74
N LEU A 128 5.49 12.73 -8.50
CA LEU A 128 6.38 11.66 -8.93
C LEU A 128 5.98 10.31 -8.32
N ALA A 129 5.71 10.28 -7.02
CA ALA A 129 5.25 9.11 -6.28
C ALA A 129 3.93 8.56 -6.86
N ALA A 130 2.98 9.44 -7.19
CA ALA A 130 1.73 9.06 -7.85
C ALA A 130 1.99 8.45 -9.24
N ILE A 131 2.82 9.09 -10.08
CA ILE A 131 3.19 8.56 -11.41
C ILE A 131 3.81 7.18 -11.27
N MET A 132 4.78 7.01 -10.37
CA MET A 132 5.44 5.73 -10.13
C MET A 132 4.45 4.65 -9.67
N SER A 133 3.47 5.03 -8.83
CA SER A 133 2.38 4.15 -8.38
C SER A 133 1.53 3.63 -9.54
N PHE A 134 1.07 4.53 -10.42
CA PHE A 134 0.33 4.14 -11.61
C PHE A 134 1.17 3.29 -12.57
N LEU A 135 2.46 3.61 -12.74
CA LEU A 135 3.34 2.86 -13.62
C LEU A 135 3.52 1.41 -13.17
N TYR A 136 3.95 1.14 -11.93
CA TYR A 136 4.15 -0.25 -11.51
C TYR A 136 2.82 -1.02 -11.45
N ALA A 137 1.72 -0.37 -11.08
CA ALA A 137 0.41 -1.02 -11.02
C ALA A 137 -0.06 -1.42 -12.42
N SER A 138 0.12 -0.53 -13.41
CA SER A 138 -0.22 -0.79 -14.82
C SER A 138 0.67 -1.87 -15.42
N ILE A 139 1.97 -1.88 -15.12
CA ILE A 139 2.89 -2.94 -15.55
C ILE A 139 2.45 -4.29 -14.97
N GLY A 140 2.19 -4.36 -13.66
CA GLY A 140 1.75 -5.59 -13.02
C GLY A 140 0.42 -6.09 -13.56
N LEU A 141 -0.54 -5.19 -13.78
CA LEU A 141 -1.83 -5.53 -14.39
C LEU A 141 -1.66 -6.03 -15.83
N GLY A 142 -0.88 -5.34 -16.65
CA GLY A 142 -0.62 -5.72 -18.04
C GLY A 142 0.00 -7.10 -18.16
N LEU A 143 1.00 -7.39 -17.32
CA LEU A 143 1.62 -8.72 -17.25
C LEU A 143 0.63 -9.81 -16.81
N ALA A 144 -0.22 -9.51 -15.81
CA ALA A 144 -1.25 -10.44 -15.35
C ALA A 144 -2.30 -10.73 -16.43
N VAL A 145 -2.79 -9.69 -17.11
CA VAL A 145 -3.73 -9.82 -18.24
C VAL A 145 -3.10 -10.63 -19.38
N ALA A 146 -1.85 -10.33 -19.76
CA ALA A 146 -1.14 -11.07 -20.81
C ALA A 146 -1.01 -12.56 -20.47
N ARG A 147 -0.68 -12.88 -19.20
CA ARG A 147 -0.62 -14.26 -18.73
C ARG A 147 -1.98 -14.95 -18.77
N VAL A 148 -3.05 -14.29 -18.33
CA VAL A 148 -4.42 -14.84 -18.45
C VAL A 148 -4.81 -15.06 -19.92
N ALA A 149 -4.49 -14.11 -20.80
CA ALA A 149 -4.78 -14.18 -22.24
C ALA A 149 -4.02 -15.32 -22.95
N SER A 150 -2.87 -15.75 -22.43
CA SER A 150 -2.11 -16.90 -22.95
C SER A 150 -2.79 -18.27 -22.74
N GLY A 151 -3.95 -18.31 -22.07
CA GLY A 151 -4.79 -19.52 -21.96
C GLY A 151 -4.37 -20.48 -20.85
N THR A 152 -3.48 -20.07 -19.94
CA THR A 152 -3.05 -20.87 -18.78
C THR A 152 -4.04 -20.82 -17.62
N TRP A 153 -5.00 -19.90 -17.62
CA TRP A 153 -5.92 -19.68 -16.50
C TRP A 153 -6.68 -20.96 -16.07
N GLY A 154 -6.70 -21.22 -14.76
CA GLY A 154 -7.47 -22.32 -14.16
C GLY A 154 -6.88 -23.72 -14.37
N LYS A 155 -5.72 -23.86 -15.01
CA LYS A 155 -5.08 -25.16 -15.28
C LYS A 155 -3.88 -25.40 -14.35
N GLY A 156 -3.70 -26.66 -13.92
CA GLY A 156 -2.52 -27.13 -13.19
C GLY A 156 -2.09 -26.23 -12.03
N GLU A 157 -0.89 -25.68 -12.13
CA GLU A 157 -0.28 -24.82 -11.10
C GLU A 157 -0.98 -23.47 -10.88
N THR A 158 -1.81 -23.04 -11.84
CA THR A 158 -2.62 -21.81 -11.75
C THR A 158 -4.09 -22.10 -11.41
N SER A 159 -4.36 -23.27 -10.82
CA SER A 159 -5.67 -23.58 -10.26
C SER A 159 -6.04 -22.56 -9.17
N SER A 160 -7.26 -22.05 -9.26
CA SER A 160 -7.83 -21.08 -8.34
C SER A 160 -9.00 -21.69 -7.60
N SER A 161 -9.20 -21.30 -6.35
CA SER A 161 -10.23 -21.84 -5.46
C SER A 161 -11.32 -20.80 -5.17
N LEU A 162 -12.54 -21.29 -4.99
CA LEU A 162 -13.66 -20.46 -4.53
C LEU A 162 -13.45 -19.98 -3.09
N THR A 163 -12.85 -20.81 -2.25
CA THR A 163 -12.63 -20.60 -0.80
C THR A 163 -11.17 -20.28 -0.44
N GLY A 164 -10.33 -20.10 -1.47
CA GLY A 164 -8.91 -19.79 -1.35
C GLY A 164 -8.03 -21.02 -1.08
N VAL A 165 -6.76 -20.76 -0.76
CA VAL A 165 -5.72 -21.78 -0.53
C VAL A 165 -6.10 -22.70 0.62
N GLU A 166 -5.98 -24.01 0.43
CA GLU A 166 -6.15 -25.00 1.49
C GLU A 166 -4.97 -24.94 2.47
N ALA A 167 -5.28 -24.95 3.77
CA ALA A 167 -4.30 -25.00 4.84
C ALA A 167 -4.98 -25.59 6.10
N ASN A 168 -4.16 -26.09 7.03
CA ASN A 168 -4.64 -26.63 8.30
C ASN A 168 -5.27 -25.52 9.17
N GLY A 169 -6.19 -25.88 10.07
CA GLY A 169 -7.11 -24.95 10.75
C GLY A 169 -6.50 -23.61 11.20
N MET A 170 -5.48 -23.64 12.08
CA MET A 170 -4.87 -22.41 12.60
C MET A 170 -4.09 -21.62 11.53
N ASP A 171 -3.38 -22.32 10.65
CA ASP A 171 -2.62 -21.69 9.56
C ASP A 171 -3.55 -21.01 8.55
N LYS A 172 -4.69 -21.63 8.24
CA LYS A 172 -5.72 -21.05 7.37
C LYS A 172 -6.27 -19.77 7.97
N ILE A 173 -6.63 -19.78 9.26
CA ILE A 173 -7.14 -18.60 9.96
C ILE A 173 -6.08 -17.48 9.96
N TRP A 174 -4.84 -17.80 10.30
CA TRP A 174 -3.75 -16.82 10.32
C TRP A 174 -3.53 -16.15 8.96
N ARG A 175 -3.52 -16.95 7.88
CA ARG A 175 -3.38 -16.45 6.50
C ARG A 175 -4.57 -15.58 6.08
N MET A 176 -5.79 -15.96 6.45
CA MET A 176 -6.97 -15.16 6.17
C MET A 176 -6.94 -13.83 6.92
N CYS A 177 -6.59 -13.83 8.21
CA CYS A 177 -6.43 -12.60 9.00
C CYS A 177 -5.34 -11.69 8.41
N THR A 178 -4.22 -12.26 7.98
CA THR A 178 -3.14 -11.52 7.32
C THR A 178 -3.63 -10.89 6.01
N ALA A 179 -4.34 -11.66 5.17
CA ALA A 179 -4.90 -11.15 3.92
C ALA A 179 -5.93 -10.03 4.13
N ILE A 180 -6.79 -10.15 5.13
CA ILE A 180 -7.75 -9.10 5.50
C ILE A 180 -7.02 -7.84 5.97
N GLY A 181 -5.99 -7.99 6.80
CA GLY A 181 -5.15 -6.87 7.26
C GLY A 181 -4.42 -6.16 6.12
N ASP A 182 -3.83 -6.92 5.20
CA ASP A 182 -3.18 -6.40 3.99
C ASP A 182 -4.16 -5.60 3.11
N MET A 183 -5.37 -6.13 2.91
CA MET A 183 -6.42 -5.43 2.13
C MET A 183 -6.92 -4.17 2.84
N ALA A 184 -7.12 -4.24 4.16
CA ALA A 184 -7.52 -3.08 4.96
C ALA A 184 -6.47 -1.95 4.87
N PHE A 185 -5.19 -2.32 4.99
CA PHE A 185 -4.08 -1.38 4.87
C PHE A 185 -4.03 -0.75 3.47
N ALA A 186 -4.19 -1.54 2.40
CA ALA A 186 -4.20 -1.02 1.03
C ALA A 186 -5.30 0.03 0.79
N CYS A 187 -6.47 -0.15 1.41
CA CYS A 187 -7.60 0.78 1.32
C CYS A 187 -7.49 1.98 2.28
N SER A 188 -6.47 2.08 3.14
CA SER A 188 -6.41 3.08 4.21
C SER A 188 -5.58 4.31 3.82
N TYR A 189 -6.26 5.44 3.55
CA TYR A 189 -5.63 6.76 3.45
C TYR A 189 -6.31 7.84 4.31
N SER A 190 -7.47 7.52 4.91
CA SER A 190 -8.27 8.45 5.71
C SER A 190 -7.50 9.03 6.90
N ALA A 191 -6.45 8.34 7.37
CA ALA A 191 -5.60 8.77 8.48
C ALA A 191 -4.77 10.04 8.20
N ILE A 192 -4.67 10.49 6.95
CA ILE A 192 -3.97 11.74 6.58
C ILE A 192 -4.90 12.75 5.90
N LEU A 193 -6.20 12.47 5.83
CA LEU A 193 -7.15 13.22 5.01
C LEU A 193 -7.35 14.67 5.49
N ILE A 194 -7.41 14.89 6.80
CA ILE A 194 -7.59 16.24 7.37
C ILE A 194 -6.36 17.10 7.09
N GLU A 195 -5.18 16.50 7.18
CA GLU A 195 -3.93 17.20 6.99
C GLU A 195 -3.67 17.58 5.52
N ILE A 196 -4.22 16.86 4.55
CA ILE A 196 -4.12 17.19 3.12
C ILE A 196 -5.21 18.15 2.63
N GLN A 197 -6.26 18.37 3.40
CA GLN A 197 -7.37 19.27 3.05
C GLN A 197 -6.94 20.73 3.19
N SER A 198 -6.67 21.41 2.07
CA SER A 198 -6.04 22.75 2.06
C SER A 198 -6.84 23.86 1.36
N THR A 199 -7.94 23.56 0.65
CA THR A 199 -8.63 24.51 -0.24
C THR A 199 -9.98 25.02 0.28
N PRO A 200 -10.34 26.32 0.15
CA PRO A 200 -11.66 26.86 0.51
C PRO A 200 -12.81 26.14 -0.25
N ALA A 201 -14.00 26.01 0.37
CA ALA A 201 -15.08 25.06 0.01
C ALA A 201 -14.74 23.58 0.32
N GLU A 202 -14.18 23.41 1.52
CA GLU A 202 -13.36 22.28 1.96
C GLU A 202 -14.06 20.92 1.89
N ASN A 203 -15.29 20.76 2.40
CA ASN A 203 -15.90 19.43 2.48
C ASN A 203 -16.46 18.94 1.13
N LYS A 204 -17.04 19.82 0.30
CA LYS A 204 -17.63 19.43 -0.99
C LYS A 204 -16.56 19.01 -1.98
N VAL A 205 -15.48 19.80 -2.08
CA VAL A 205 -14.34 19.50 -2.95
C VAL A 205 -13.64 18.23 -2.47
N MET A 206 -13.37 18.12 -1.15
CA MET A 206 -12.70 16.93 -0.61
C MET A 206 -13.56 15.66 -0.79
N LYS A 207 -14.85 15.70 -0.50
CA LYS A 207 -15.75 14.55 -0.73
C LYS A 207 -15.77 14.08 -2.19
N LYS A 208 -15.73 15.03 -3.14
CA LYS A 208 -15.65 14.70 -4.58
C LYS A 208 -14.28 14.08 -4.91
N ALA A 209 -13.19 14.69 -4.45
CA ALA A 209 -11.83 14.20 -4.66
C ALA A 209 -11.63 12.80 -4.04
N SER A 210 -12.04 12.61 -2.79
CA SER A 210 -12.05 11.32 -2.09
C SER A 210 -12.89 10.28 -2.82
N GLY A 211 -14.04 10.66 -3.36
CA GLY A 211 -14.86 9.76 -4.19
C GLY A 211 -14.09 9.27 -5.42
N VAL A 212 -13.51 10.19 -6.19
CA VAL A 212 -12.71 9.83 -7.37
C VAL A 212 -11.50 8.96 -6.96
N ALA A 213 -10.76 9.34 -5.93
CA ALA A 213 -9.58 8.61 -5.47
C ALA A 213 -9.91 7.19 -4.99
N VAL A 214 -10.97 7.03 -4.20
CA VAL A 214 -11.44 5.70 -3.76
C VAL A 214 -11.92 4.88 -4.95
N SER A 215 -12.70 5.45 -5.87
CA SER A 215 -13.15 4.72 -7.05
C SER A 215 -11.99 4.24 -7.92
N VAL A 216 -11.03 5.12 -8.22
CA VAL A 216 -9.85 4.77 -9.04
C VAL A 216 -9.02 3.69 -8.35
N SER A 217 -8.69 3.86 -7.07
CA SER A 217 -7.90 2.87 -6.32
C SER A 217 -8.63 1.53 -6.20
N THR A 218 -9.93 1.53 -5.93
CA THR A 218 -10.76 0.31 -5.88
C THR A 218 -10.71 -0.47 -7.19
N VAL A 219 -10.87 0.23 -8.32
CA VAL A 219 -10.77 -0.38 -9.65
C VAL A 219 -9.38 -0.98 -9.86
N PHE A 220 -8.30 -0.24 -9.58
CA PHE A 220 -6.94 -0.77 -9.70
C PHE A 220 -6.68 -1.96 -8.76
N TYR A 221 -7.19 -1.93 -7.54
CA TYR A 221 -7.04 -3.01 -6.56
C TYR A 221 -7.78 -4.27 -6.97
N LEU A 222 -9.02 -4.14 -7.45
CA LEU A 222 -9.78 -5.24 -8.01
C LEU A 222 -9.11 -5.80 -9.26
N LEU A 223 -8.67 -4.94 -10.19
CA LEU A 223 -7.99 -5.38 -11.41
C LEU A 223 -6.69 -6.11 -11.06
N CYS A 224 -5.79 -5.51 -10.29
CA CYS A 224 -4.52 -6.13 -9.91
C CYS A 224 -4.73 -7.40 -9.07
N GLY A 225 -5.70 -7.38 -8.15
CA GLY A 225 -6.02 -8.53 -7.30
C GLY A 225 -6.61 -9.69 -8.11
N CYS A 226 -7.68 -9.44 -8.86
CA CYS A 226 -8.41 -10.47 -9.61
C CYS A 226 -7.60 -10.98 -10.79
N PHE A 227 -7.02 -10.12 -11.64
CA PHE A 227 -6.18 -10.60 -12.74
C PHE A 227 -4.89 -11.23 -12.23
N GLY A 228 -4.33 -10.73 -11.13
CA GLY A 228 -3.19 -11.39 -10.49
C GLY A 228 -3.56 -12.78 -9.96
N TYR A 229 -4.69 -12.92 -9.27
CA TYR A 229 -5.15 -14.23 -8.80
C TYR A 229 -5.51 -15.16 -9.95
N ALA A 230 -6.08 -14.65 -11.04
CA ALA A 230 -6.25 -15.42 -12.26
C ALA A 230 -4.89 -15.88 -12.81
N ALA A 231 -3.92 -14.99 -12.95
CA ALA A 231 -2.62 -15.29 -13.53
C ALA A 231 -1.82 -16.36 -12.73
N PHE A 232 -2.01 -16.42 -11.41
CA PHE A 232 -1.19 -17.25 -10.52
C PHE A 232 -1.94 -18.32 -9.71
N GLY A 233 -3.26 -18.25 -9.65
CA GLY A 233 -4.09 -19.13 -8.83
C GLY A 233 -3.66 -19.15 -7.35
N ASN A 234 -3.80 -20.30 -6.71
CA ASN A 234 -3.46 -20.54 -5.31
C ASN A 234 -1.96 -20.35 -4.99
N ARG A 235 -1.11 -20.20 -6.00
CA ARG A 235 0.33 -19.91 -5.86
C ARG A 235 0.66 -18.42 -6.05
N ALA A 236 -0.34 -17.54 -6.05
CA ALA A 236 -0.12 -16.09 -6.15
C ALA A 236 0.95 -15.63 -5.15
N PRO A 237 2.04 -14.99 -5.61
CA PRO A 237 3.11 -14.57 -4.72
C PRO A 237 2.71 -13.30 -3.95
N GLY A 238 3.26 -13.14 -2.73
CA GLY A 238 3.05 -11.93 -1.93
C GLY A 238 3.54 -10.64 -2.61
N ASN A 239 4.46 -10.77 -3.56
CA ASN A 239 4.79 -9.73 -4.53
C ASN A 239 4.62 -10.27 -5.95
N MET A 240 3.58 -9.80 -6.65
CA MET A 240 3.28 -10.19 -8.04
C MET A 240 4.37 -9.79 -9.05
N LEU A 241 5.11 -8.71 -8.77
CA LEU A 241 6.24 -8.21 -9.56
C LEU A 241 7.58 -8.75 -9.05
N SER A 242 7.58 -9.88 -8.35
CA SER A 242 8.81 -10.63 -8.04
C SER A 242 9.08 -11.65 -9.14
N ALA A 243 10.32 -12.13 -9.23
CA ALA A 243 10.72 -13.21 -10.13
C ALA A 243 9.96 -14.54 -9.90
N SER A 244 9.21 -14.66 -8.80
CA SER A 244 8.25 -15.76 -8.57
C SER A 244 6.90 -15.57 -9.26
N GLY A 245 6.60 -14.37 -9.75
CA GLY A 245 5.39 -14.04 -10.51
C GLY A 245 5.69 -14.00 -12.01
N PHE A 246 6.40 -12.98 -12.46
CA PHE A 246 6.81 -12.85 -13.86
C PHE A 246 8.31 -13.11 -14.01
N TYR A 247 8.73 -13.59 -15.18
CA TYR A 247 10.14 -13.88 -15.45
C TYR A 247 10.68 -13.05 -16.61
N GLU A 248 10.02 -13.10 -17.77
CA GLU A 248 10.27 -12.19 -18.88
C GLU A 248 9.07 -11.26 -19.09
N PRO A 249 9.27 -10.02 -19.58
CA PRO A 249 10.57 -9.39 -19.79
C PRO A 249 11.22 -8.92 -18.47
N PHE A 250 12.46 -9.35 -18.18
CA PHE A 250 13.13 -9.07 -16.89
C PHE A 250 13.29 -7.56 -16.61
N TRP A 251 13.63 -6.78 -17.64
CA TRP A 251 13.81 -5.33 -17.53
C TRP A 251 12.52 -4.61 -17.11
N LEU A 252 11.36 -5.15 -17.48
CA LEU A 252 10.07 -4.56 -17.15
C LEU A 252 9.71 -4.83 -15.68
N ILE A 253 10.11 -6.00 -15.17
CA ILE A 253 10.02 -6.34 -13.74
C ILE A 253 10.94 -5.42 -12.94
N ASP A 254 12.15 -5.18 -13.41
CA ASP A 254 13.11 -4.31 -12.74
C ASP A 254 12.61 -2.87 -12.71
N LEU A 255 12.12 -2.35 -13.85
CA LEU A 255 11.49 -1.03 -13.94
C LEU A 255 10.33 -0.90 -12.96
N ALA A 256 9.45 -1.90 -12.87
CA ALA A 256 8.31 -1.86 -11.96
C ALA A 256 8.77 -1.83 -10.49
N ASN A 257 9.81 -2.57 -10.12
CA ASN A 257 10.35 -2.55 -8.76
C ASN A 257 11.11 -1.24 -8.45
N VAL A 258 11.80 -0.64 -9.42
CA VAL A 258 12.38 0.70 -9.27
C VAL A 258 11.28 1.73 -9.02
N CYS A 259 10.18 1.69 -9.79
CA CYS A 259 9.01 2.52 -9.56
C CYS A 259 8.44 2.34 -8.14
N ILE A 260 8.37 1.10 -7.64
CA ILE A 260 7.93 0.83 -6.25
C ILE A 260 8.86 1.52 -5.25
N VAL A 261 10.18 1.37 -5.38
CA VAL A 261 11.14 1.99 -4.46
C VAL A 261 10.98 3.52 -4.46
N ILE A 262 10.90 4.15 -5.63
CA ILE A 262 10.73 5.61 -5.75
C ILE A 262 9.39 6.05 -5.13
N HIS A 263 8.30 5.33 -5.41
CA HIS A 263 6.99 5.60 -4.81
C HIS A 263 7.06 5.56 -3.29
N LEU A 264 7.67 4.51 -2.72
CA LEU A 264 7.71 4.31 -1.27
C LEU A 264 8.62 5.30 -0.55
N VAL A 265 9.74 5.72 -1.16
CA VAL A 265 10.57 6.82 -0.61
C VAL A 265 9.79 8.13 -0.59
N GLY A 266 9.04 8.44 -1.65
CA GLY A 266 8.19 9.63 -1.68
C GLY A 266 7.04 9.57 -0.67
N ALA A 267 6.38 8.41 -0.55
CA ALA A 267 5.31 8.18 0.41
C ALA A 267 5.81 8.26 1.86
N PHE A 268 6.99 7.71 2.15
CA PHE A 268 7.65 7.81 3.45
C PHE A 268 7.83 9.27 3.88
N GLN A 269 8.32 10.14 2.98
CA GLN A 269 8.54 11.55 3.29
C GLN A 269 7.26 12.27 3.71
N VAL A 270 6.18 12.02 2.99
CA VAL A 270 4.87 12.59 3.31
C VAL A 270 4.34 12.01 4.62
N ASN A 271 4.50 10.70 4.86
CA ASN A 271 4.01 10.04 6.07
C ASN A 271 4.75 10.47 7.33
N LEU A 272 6.09 10.54 7.28
CA LEU A 272 6.95 10.92 8.40
C LEU A 272 6.61 12.32 8.95
N ALA A 273 6.23 13.23 8.07
CA ALA A 273 5.78 14.56 8.43
C ALA A 273 4.57 14.54 9.37
N TYR A 274 3.58 13.73 9.02
CA TYR A 274 2.35 13.59 9.80
C TYR A 274 2.62 12.79 11.07
N PHE A 275 3.47 11.77 11.00
CA PHE A 275 3.88 10.99 12.16
C PHE A 275 4.58 11.86 13.22
N THR A 276 5.57 12.66 12.82
CA THR A 276 6.31 13.56 13.73
C THR A 276 5.38 14.59 14.37
N ARG A 277 4.43 15.14 13.60
CA ARG A 277 3.40 16.05 14.13
C ARG A 277 2.48 15.36 15.14
N CYS A 278 2.08 14.11 14.86
CA CYS A 278 1.26 13.30 15.77
C CYS A 278 2.01 13.04 17.09
N LEU A 279 3.27 12.61 17.01
CA LEU A 279 4.11 12.30 18.17
C LEU A 279 4.34 13.53 19.06
N ASN A 280 4.81 14.64 18.48
CA ASN A 280 5.09 15.87 19.24
C ASN A 280 3.85 16.39 19.97
N ARG A 281 2.67 16.24 19.36
CA ARG A 281 1.42 16.67 19.95
C ARG A 281 0.94 15.75 21.07
N GLN A 282 1.16 14.44 20.97
CA GLN A 282 0.91 13.51 22.07
C GLN A 282 1.80 13.80 23.27
N VAL A 283 3.10 14.03 23.05
CA VAL A 283 4.04 14.40 24.12
C VAL A 283 3.61 15.70 24.82
N ALA A 284 3.27 16.74 24.06
CA ALA A 284 2.80 18.00 24.62
C ALA A 284 1.47 17.87 25.41
N LEU A 285 0.61 16.92 25.04
CA LEU A 285 -0.62 16.63 25.80
C LEU A 285 -0.30 15.88 27.11
N GLN A 286 0.66 14.96 27.11
CA GLN A 286 1.10 14.27 28.32
C GLN A 286 1.76 15.23 29.31
N GLU A 287 2.62 16.14 28.84
CA GLU A 287 3.22 17.18 29.68
C GLU A 287 2.16 18.07 30.34
N LYS A 288 1.07 18.41 29.63
CA LYS A 288 -0.05 19.18 30.21
C LYS A 288 -0.86 18.40 31.24
N VAL A 289 -0.95 17.07 31.10
CA VAL A 289 -1.67 16.20 32.06
C VAL A 289 -0.84 15.94 33.30
N ILE A 290 0.50 15.93 33.21
CA ILE A 290 1.41 15.74 34.36
C ILE A 290 1.50 17.01 35.23
N VAL A 291 1.10 18.17 34.71
CA VAL A 291 1.16 19.47 35.41
C VAL A 291 -0.18 19.84 36.09
N ILE A 292 -1.16 18.93 36.12
CA ILE A 292 -2.43 19.06 36.85
C ILE A 292 -2.46 18.03 37.99
#